data_AF-A0A356WZR3-F1
#
_entry.id   AF-A0A356WZR3-F1
#
_cell.length_a   1.000
_cell.length_b   1.000
_cell.length_c   1.000
_cell.angle_alpha   90.00
_cell.angle_beta   90.00
_cell.angle_gamma   90.00
#
_symmetry.space_group_name_H-M   'P 1'
#
loop_
_entity.id
_entity.type
_entity.pdbx_description
1 polymer ?
#
loop_
_entity_poly.entity_id
_entity_poly.type
_entity_poly.pdbx_seq_one_letter_code
_entity_poly.pdbx_strand_id
1 'polypeptide(L)' 'VTVFAGQDKEATAHARDYFSEYPPSSPAFAYFVDGEIKAMIPRHRIEGRTKEQVAEDLKMVFEAFSGEKEEEKAAK' A
#
# COMPACT_ATOMS: atom_id res chain seq x y z
N VAL A 1 -2.42 9.65 1.58
CA VAL A 1 -3.88 9.75 1.31
C VAL A 1 -4.58 8.66 2.10
N THR A 2 -5.86 8.83 2.48
CA THR A 2 -6.65 7.81 3.18
C THR A 2 -8.10 7.83 2.70
N VAL A 3 -8.80 6.71 2.83
CA VAL A 3 -10.24 6.54 2.58
C VAL A 3 -10.86 5.74 3.71
N PHE A 4 -12.08 6.07 4.12
CA PHE A 4 -12.73 5.42 5.26
C PHE A 4 -13.69 4.31 4.79
N ALA A 5 -13.22 3.08 4.79
CA ALA A 5 -14.02 1.92 4.41
C ALA A 5 -15.29 1.80 5.27
N GLY A 6 -16.45 1.78 4.63
CA GLY A 6 -17.77 1.67 5.27
C GLY A 6 -18.49 3.00 5.48
N GLN A 7 -17.75 4.10 5.67
CA GLN A 7 -18.31 5.45 5.76
C GLN A 7 -18.30 6.11 4.37
N ASP A 8 -17.13 6.22 3.75
CA ASP A 8 -16.95 6.82 2.43
C ASP A 8 -16.93 5.74 1.34
N LYS A 9 -18.11 5.17 1.05
CA LYS A 9 -18.22 4.00 0.16
C LYS A 9 -17.70 4.27 -1.24
N GLU A 10 -18.07 5.38 -1.85
CA GLU A 10 -17.66 5.74 -3.22
C GLU A 10 -16.16 6.02 -3.31
N ALA A 11 -15.61 6.79 -2.37
CA ALA A 11 -14.17 7.04 -2.30
C ALA A 11 -13.37 5.75 -2.07
N THR A 12 -13.87 4.84 -1.22
CA THR A 12 -13.24 3.54 -0.98
C THR A 12 -13.30 2.64 -2.21
N ALA A 13 -14.42 2.64 -2.94
CA ALA A 13 -14.56 1.87 -4.18
C ALA A 13 -13.60 2.40 -5.26
N HIS A 14 -13.59 3.72 -5.48
CA HIS A 14 -12.69 4.35 -6.43
C HIS A 14 -11.22 4.11 -6.10
N ALA A 15 -10.83 4.20 -4.83
CA ALA A 15 -9.47 3.86 -4.41
C ALA A 15 -9.12 2.40 -4.75
N ARG A 16 -10.04 1.44 -4.51
CA ARG A 16 -9.83 0.01 -4.80
C ARG A 16 -9.67 -0.28 -6.29
N ASP A 17 -10.23 0.53 -7.18
CA ASP A 17 -10.04 0.39 -8.62
C ASP A 17 -8.57 0.55 -9.04
N TYR A 18 -7.78 1.32 -8.29
CA TYR A 18 -6.33 1.47 -8.53
C TYR A 18 -5.50 0.24 -8.14
N PHE A 19 -6.08 -0.71 -7.39
CA PHE A 19 -5.38 -1.89 -6.89
C PHE A 19 -6.26 -3.15 -6.96
N SER A 20 -7.00 -3.27 -8.06
CA SER A 20 -8.03 -4.29 -8.28
C SER A 20 -7.53 -5.74 -8.27
N GLU A 21 -6.22 -5.95 -8.44
CA GLU A 21 -5.58 -7.27 -8.36
C GLU A 21 -5.53 -7.82 -6.92
N TYR A 22 -5.66 -6.95 -5.91
CA TYR A 22 -5.63 -7.35 -4.52
C TYR A 22 -7.05 -7.52 -3.96
N PRO A 23 -7.36 -8.64 -3.28
CA PRO A 23 -8.64 -8.82 -2.62
C PRO A 23 -8.93 -7.68 -1.61
N PRO A 24 -10.14 -7.09 -1.63
CA PRO A 24 -10.46 -5.96 -0.78
C PRO A 24 -10.47 -6.37 0.70
N SER A 25 -9.77 -5.60 1.54
CA SER A 25 -9.75 -5.78 2.99
C SER A 25 -9.57 -4.43 3.72
N SER A 26 -9.88 -4.34 5.02
CA SER A 26 -9.77 -3.08 5.80
C SER A 26 -9.56 -3.32 7.30
N PRO A 27 -8.58 -2.71 7.98
CA PRO A 27 -7.60 -1.76 7.43
C PRO A 27 -6.64 -2.47 6.47
N ALA A 28 -6.11 -1.70 5.52
CA ALA A 28 -5.09 -2.12 4.56
C ALA A 28 -4.28 -0.91 4.11
N PHE A 29 -3.03 -1.12 3.70
CA PHE A 29 -2.17 -0.08 3.13
C PHE A 29 -1.76 -0.45 1.71
N ALA A 30 -1.81 0.49 0.78
CA ALA A 30 -1.28 0.35 -0.57
C ALA A 30 -0.14 1.35 -0.77
N TYR A 31 0.96 0.90 -1.38
CA TYR A 31 2.13 1.73 -1.68
C TYR A 31 2.22 1.94 -3.19
N PHE A 32 2.30 3.21 -3.59
CA PHE A 32 2.34 3.63 -4.98
C PHE A 32 3.64 4.38 -5.29
N VAL A 33 4.18 4.14 -6.48
CA VAL A 33 5.30 4.89 -7.06
C VAL A 33 4.88 5.33 -8.45
N ASP A 34 4.91 6.65 -8.70
CA ASP A 34 4.58 7.27 -10.00
C ASP A 34 3.23 6.83 -10.61
N GLY A 35 2.25 6.53 -9.75
CA GLY A 35 0.90 6.14 -10.15
C GLY A 35 0.67 4.64 -10.26
N GLU A 36 1.72 3.82 -10.12
CA GLU A 36 1.63 2.37 -10.12
C GLU A 36 1.66 1.81 -8.70
N ILE A 37 0.85 0.79 -8.42
CA ILE A 37 0.94 0.05 -7.16
C ILE A 37 2.18 -0.85 -7.16
N LYS A 38 3.00 -0.74 -6.12
CA LYS A 38 4.19 -1.60 -5.94
C LYS A 38 4.02 -2.61 -4.80
N ALA A 39 3.22 -2.28 -3.79
CA ALA A 39 2.96 -3.19 -2.67
C ALA A 39 1.60 -2.96 -2.00
N MET A 40 1.10 -4.01 -1.36
CA MET A 40 -0.13 -4.01 -0.59
C MET A 40 0.07 -4.76 0.73
N ILE A 41 -0.39 -4.16 1.83
CA ILE A 41 -0.45 -4.77 3.17
C ILE A 41 -1.93 -4.96 3.52
N PRO A 42 -2.51 -6.15 3.27
CA PRO A 42 -3.91 -6.45 3.54
C PRO A 42 -4.19 -6.68 5.04
N ARG A 43 -5.48 -6.73 5.43
CA ARG A 43 -5.92 -6.91 6.83
C ARG A 43 -5.20 -8.04 7.55
N HIS A 44 -5.04 -9.21 6.93
CA HIS A 44 -4.43 -10.37 7.60
C HIS A 44 -2.95 -10.17 7.96
N ARG A 45 -2.27 -9.17 7.38
CA ARG A 45 -0.92 -8.75 7.75
C ARG A 45 -0.90 -7.69 8.86
N ILE A 46 -2.06 -7.24 9.33
CA ILE A 46 -2.24 -6.19 10.35
C ILE A 46 -2.93 -6.77 11.58
N GLU A 47 -4.02 -7.50 11.36
CA GLU A 47 -4.87 -8.08 12.40
C GLU A 47 -4.06 -9.04 13.29
N GLY A 48 -4.16 -8.83 14.60
CA GLY A 48 -3.46 -9.65 15.61
C GLY A 48 -1.95 -9.40 15.73
N ARG A 49 -1.37 -8.46 14.97
CA ARG A 49 0.06 -8.13 15.04
C ARG A 49 0.32 -6.89 15.87
N THR A 50 1.54 -6.77 16.40
CA THR A 50 1.93 -5.60 17.18
C THR A 50 2.20 -4.40 16.27
N LYS A 51 2.15 -3.20 16.86
CA LYS A 51 2.43 -1.96 16.14
C LYS A 51 3.85 -1.95 15.56
N GLU A 52 4.83 -2.56 16.24
CA GLU A 52 6.21 -2.66 15.79
C GLU A 52 6.32 -3.54 14.55
N GLN A 53 5.66 -4.69 14.53
CA GLN A 53 5.67 -5.61 13.39
C GLN A 53 5.01 -5.00 12.15
N VAL A 54 3.89 -4.27 12.32
CA VAL A 54 3.24 -3.56 11.21
C VAL A 54 4.10 -2.40 10.72
N ALA A 55 4.76 -1.68 11.62
CA ALA A 55 5.69 -0.62 11.26
C ALA A 55 6.92 -1.14 10.49
N GLU A 56 7.44 -2.31 10.88
CA GLU A 56 8.53 -2.98 10.16
C GLU A 56 8.11 -3.39 8.75
N ASP A 57 6.93 -4.00 8.58
CA ASP A 57 6.36 -4.30 7.26
C ASP A 57 6.28 -3.05 6.36
N LEU A 58 5.80 -1.93 6.91
CA LEU A 58 5.71 -0.66 6.18
C LEU A 58 7.09 -0.10 5.81
N LYS A 59 8.06 -0.18 6.71
CA LYS A 59 9.44 0.27 6.45
C LYS A 59 10.09 -0.58 5.36
N MET A 60 9.94 -1.90 5.41
CA MET A 60 10.47 -2.79 4.39
C MET A 60 9.92 -2.46 3.00
N VAL A 61 8.61 -2.24 2.89
CA VAL A 61 7.99 -1.79 1.64
C VAL A 61 8.56 -0.44 1.18
N PHE A 62 8.67 0.52 2.10
CA PHE A 62 9.21 1.83 1.78
C PHE A 62 10.67 1.74 1.28
N GLU A 63 11.52 1.04 2.01
CA GLU A 63 12.94 0.88 1.67
C GLU A 63 13.12 0.15 0.33
N ALA A 64 12.36 -0.93 0.09
CA ALA A 64 12.43 -1.71 -1.15
C ALA A 64 12.12 -0.88 -2.41
N PHE A 65 11.20 0.07 -2.32
CA PHE A 65 10.70 0.83 -3.49
C PHE A 65 11.09 2.31 -3.50
N SER A 66 11.70 2.83 -2.43
CA SER A 66 12.21 4.21 -2.37
C SER A 66 13.42 4.45 -3.28
N GLY A 67 14.16 3.37 -3.62
CA GLY A 67 15.38 3.41 -4.43
C GLY A 67 15.19 3.21 -5.93
N GLU A 68 14.01 2.82 -6.41
CA GLU A 68 13.79 2.54 -7.85
C GLU A 68 13.96 3.79 -8.74
N LYS A 69 13.92 4.99 -8.15
CA LYS A 69 14.26 6.25 -8.87
C LYS A 69 15.75 6.47 -9.09
N GLU A 70 16.63 5.71 -8.44
CA GLU A 70 18.08 5.83 -8.63
C GLU A 70 18.60 4.94 -9.77
N GLU A 71 18.06 3.73 -9.94
CA GLU A 71 18.54 2.82 -11.00
C GLU A 71 18.04 3.21 -12.41
N GLU A 72 16.79 3.67 -12.56
CA GLU A 72 16.28 4.08 -13.88
C GLU A 72 16.92 5.39 -14.38
N LYS A 73 17.39 6.25 -13.46
CA LYS A 73 18.07 7.51 -13.78
C LYS A 73 19.58 7.34 -14.00
N ALA A 74 20.18 6.24 -13.55
CA ALA A 74 21.58 5.88 -13.82
C ALA A 74 21.74 5.06 -15.11
N ALA A 75 20.66 4.45 -15.61
CA ALA A 75 20.64 3.66 -16.84
C ALA A 75 20.24 4.44 -18.10
N LYS A 76 20.09 5.78 -18.01
CA LYS A 76 19.72 6.67 -19.11
C LYS A 76 20.69 7.84 -19.23
#